data_AF-A0A3B9A3U6-F1
#
_entry.id   AF-A0A3B9A3U6-F1
#
_cell.length_a   1.000
_cell.length_b   1.000
_cell.length_c   1.000
_cell.angle_alpha   90.00
_cell.angle_beta   90.00
_cell.angle_gamma   90.00
#
_symmetry.space_group_name_H-M   'P 1'
#
loop_
_entity.id
_entity.type
_entity.pdbx_description
1 polymer ?
#
loop_
_entity_poly.entity_id
_entity_poly.type
_entity_poly.pdbx_seq_one_letter_code
_entity_poly.pdbx_strand_id
1 'polypeptide(L)'
;MFANFEEKGKIFTQVVTKEPVDVVIQTPTSCIHGRVHVRPEDRLKDELDRTTAFLAVTQAKIFDREGKNLLYESNFVAVNIASIEWVLPQSELKGNKAGEP
;
A
#
# COMPACT_ATOMS: atom_id res chain seq x y z
N MET A 1 11.58 -3.34 28.66
CA MET A 1 13.05 -3.29 28.76
C MET A 1 13.53 -4.73 28.90
N PHE A 2 14.03 -5.36 27.83
CA PHE A 2 14.81 -6.59 27.91
C PHE A 2 15.85 -6.54 26.80
N ALA A 3 17.04 -6.06 27.15
CA ALA A 3 18.22 -6.22 26.32
C ALA A 3 18.87 -7.54 26.76
N ASN A 4 18.64 -8.61 26.00
CA ASN A 4 19.47 -9.80 26.13
C ASN A 4 20.81 -9.48 25.47
N PHE A 5 21.74 -9.02 26.29
CA PHE A 5 23.14 -8.87 25.93
C PHE A 5 23.79 -10.26 26.03
N GLU A 6 23.97 -10.91 24.88
CA GLU A 6 24.92 -12.02 24.76
C GLU A 6 26.26 -11.52 24.21
N GLU A 7 27.30 -11.99 24.88
CA GLU A 7 28.71 -11.69 24.73
C GLU A 7 29.28 -12.23 23.40
N LYS A 8 28.98 -11.55 22.29
CA LYS A 8 29.75 -11.56 21.03
C LYS A 8 29.08 -10.63 20.04
N GLY A 9 29.77 -9.56 19.65
CA GLY A 9 29.26 -8.45 18.84
C GLY A 9 28.71 -8.86 17.46
N LYS A 10 27.50 -9.39 17.44
CA LYS A 10 26.61 -9.42 16.28
C LYS A 10 25.30 -8.80 16.73
N ILE A 11 25.13 -7.53 16.38
CA ILE A 11 23.84 -6.86 16.47
C ILE A 11 22.96 -7.55 15.42
N PHE A 12 22.13 -8.50 15.85
CA PHE A 12 21.05 -9.00 15.01
C PHE A 12 19.96 -7.93 14.97
N THR A 13 20.16 -6.91 14.14
CA THR A 13 19.03 -6.06 13.75
C THR A 13 18.11 -6.95 12.94
N GLN A 14 16.92 -7.26 13.46
CA GLN A 14 15.91 -7.91 12.64
C GLN A 14 15.58 -6.96 11.49
N VAL A 15 16.08 -7.29 10.31
CA VAL A 15 15.72 -6.60 9.08
C VAL A 15 14.26 -6.94 8.83
N VAL A 16 13.37 -6.01 9.18
CA VAL A 16 11.97 -6.10 8.81
C VAL A 16 11.92 -5.86 7.31
N THR A 17 11.89 -6.93 6.53
CA THR A 17 11.62 -6.86 5.10
C THR A 17 10.21 -6.28 4.92
N LYS A 18 9.96 -5.59 3.80
CA LYS A 18 8.62 -5.15 3.43
C LYS A 18 8.31 -5.68 2.04
N GLU A 19 7.11 -6.19 1.85
CA GLU A 19 6.65 -6.73 0.57
C GLU A 19 5.78 -5.70 -0.14
N PRO A 20 6.02 -5.43 -1.43
CA PRO A 20 5.16 -4.55 -2.21
C PRO A 20 3.85 -5.26 -2.56
N VAL A 21 2.73 -4.63 -2.22
CA VAL A 21 1.38 -5.07 -2.59
C VAL A 21 0.81 -4.08 -3.59
N ASP A 22 0.47 -4.56 -4.78
CA ASP A 22 -0.25 -3.77 -5.78
C ASP A 22 -1.68 -3.51 -5.29
N VAL A 23 -2.06 -2.23 -5.20
CA VAL A 23 -3.33 -1.77 -4.65
C VAL A 23 -4.03 -0.78 -5.58
N VAL A 24 -5.35 -0.74 -5.45
CA VAL A 24 -6.22 0.34 -5.95
C VAL A 24 -6.77 1.09 -4.75
N ILE A 25 -6.57 2.40 -4.71
CA ILE A 25 -7.04 3.29 -3.65
C ILE A 25 -8.06 4.25 -4.24
N GLN A 26 -9.25 4.30 -3.69
CA GLN A 26 -10.26 5.28 -4.05
C GLN A 26 -10.25 6.43 -3.06
N THR A 27 -10.25 7.64 -3.62
CA THR A 27 -10.50 8.89 -2.90
C THR A 27 -11.73 9.57 -3.49
N PRO A 28 -12.26 10.62 -2.84
CA PRO A 28 -13.42 11.36 -3.35
C PRO A 28 -13.25 11.90 -4.78
N THR A 29 -12.01 12.17 -5.21
CA THR A 29 -11.73 12.84 -6.48
C THR A 29 -10.99 11.99 -7.50
N SER A 30 -10.32 10.92 -7.07
CA SER A 30 -9.42 10.14 -7.92
C SER A 30 -9.34 8.68 -7.50
N CYS A 31 -9.02 7.84 -8.48
CA CYS A 31 -8.66 6.45 -8.29
C CYS A 31 -7.15 6.30 -8.49
N ILE A 32 -6.43 5.73 -7.52
CA ILE A 32 -4.97 5.62 -7.52
C ILE A 32 -4.59 4.15 -7.63
N HIS A 33 -3.81 3.79 -8.63
CA HIS A 33 -3.17 2.48 -8.75
C HIS A 33 -1.71 2.61 -8.33
N GLY A 34 -1.20 1.72 -7.50
CA GLY A 34 0.21 1.77 -7.09
C GLY A 34 0.58 0.66 -6.12
N ARG A 35 1.70 0.82 -5.43
CA ARG A 35 2.26 -0.19 -4.52
C ARG A 35 2.41 0.34 -3.10
N VAL A 36 1.83 -0.40 -2.16
CA VAL A 36 1.99 -0.19 -0.71
C VAL A 36 2.93 -1.25 -0.16
N HIS A 37 3.87 -0.85 0.68
CA HIS A 37 4.86 -1.75 1.27
C HIS A 37 4.41 -2.17 2.67
N VAL A 38 3.89 -3.39 2.79
CA VAL A 38 3.44 -3.98 4.05
C VAL A 38 4.53 -4.86 4.65
N ARG A 39 4.50 -5.08 5.96
CA ARG A 39 5.42 -6.06 6.58
C ARG A 39 4.97 -7.49 6.21
N PRO A 40 5.90 -8.45 6.08
CA PRO A 40 5.57 -9.86 5.96
C PRO A 40 4.61 -10.27 7.07
N GLU A 41 3.63 -11.08 6.74
CA GLU A 41 2.58 -11.57 7.64
C GLU A 41 1.56 -10.51 8.14
N ASP A 42 1.84 -9.20 7.99
CA ASP A 42 0.87 -8.14 8.25
C ASP A 42 -0.12 -8.03 7.09
N ARG A 43 -1.41 -7.87 7.40
CA ARG A 43 -2.42 -7.58 6.39
C ARG A 43 -2.31 -6.13 5.94
N LEU A 44 -2.79 -5.82 4.75
CA LEU A 44 -2.93 -4.41 4.29
C LEU A 44 -3.72 -3.55 5.29
N LYS A 45 -4.73 -4.14 5.94
CA LYS A 45 -5.49 -3.53 7.04
C LYS A 45 -4.57 -3.15 8.22
N ASP A 46 -3.64 -4.01 8.60
CA ASP A 46 -2.76 -3.77 9.75
C ASP A 46 -1.79 -2.62 9.46
N GLU A 47 -1.32 -2.47 8.21
CA GLU A 47 -0.52 -1.31 7.80
C GLU A 47 -1.35 0.00 7.82
N LEU A 48 -2.62 -0.05 7.40
CA LEU A 48 -3.52 1.10 7.49
C LEU A 48 -3.76 1.52 8.95
N ASP A 49 -4.00 0.57 9.85
CA ASP A 49 -4.22 0.85 11.27
C ASP A 49 -2.96 1.40 11.98
N ARG A 50 -1.75 0.98 11.55
CA ARG A 50 -0.48 1.50 12.06
C ARG A 50 -0.18 2.91 11.54
N THR A 51 -0.70 3.27 10.37
CA THR A 51 -0.34 4.53 9.70
C THR A 51 -1.19 5.67 10.25
N THR A 52 -0.52 6.68 10.81
CA THR A 52 -1.20 7.76 11.55
C THR A 52 -1.84 8.84 10.69
N ALA A 53 -1.43 9.02 9.42
CA ALA A 53 -1.99 10.07 8.58
C ALA A 53 -1.87 9.80 7.08
N PHE A 54 -0.69 9.38 6.61
CA PHE A 54 -0.42 9.24 5.18
C PHE A 54 0.09 7.86 4.81
N LEU A 55 -0.63 7.18 3.92
CA LEU A 55 -0.22 5.94 3.31
C LEU A 55 0.78 6.22 2.18
N ALA A 56 1.96 5.62 2.28
CA ALA A 56 2.98 5.70 1.24
C ALA A 56 2.64 4.77 0.06
N VAL A 57 2.48 5.35 -1.13
CA VAL A 57 2.21 4.63 -2.36
C VAL A 57 3.34 4.92 -3.35
N THR A 58 3.92 3.86 -3.90
CA THR A 58 4.99 3.94 -4.90
C THR A 58 4.47 3.53 -6.28
N GLN A 59 5.14 3.97 -7.34
CA GLN A 59 4.74 3.69 -8.73
C GLN A 59 3.26 4.02 -8.98
N ALA A 60 2.85 5.20 -8.52
CA ALA A 60 1.46 5.62 -8.49
C ALA A 60 1.01 6.17 -9.85
N LYS A 61 -0.12 5.66 -10.32
CA LYS A 61 -0.90 6.16 -11.45
C LYS A 61 -2.22 6.68 -10.91
N ILE A 62 -2.46 7.97 -11.05
CA ILE A 62 -3.62 8.67 -10.50
C ILE A 62 -4.58 8.95 -11.65
N PHE A 63 -5.73 8.30 -11.60
CA PHE A 63 -6.82 8.46 -12.55
C PHE A 63 -7.88 9.42 -12.00
N ASP A 64 -8.80 9.86 -12.86
CA ASP A 64 -10.04 10.49 -12.42
C ASP A 64 -10.86 9.58 -11.50
N ARG A 65 -11.91 10.14 -10.88
CA ARG A 65 -12.79 9.41 -9.97
C ARG A 65 -13.41 8.16 -10.61
N GLU A 66 -13.65 8.17 -11.92
CA GLU A 66 -14.22 7.04 -12.66
C GLU A 66 -13.19 5.97 -13.03
N GLY A 67 -11.90 6.23 -12.81
CA GLY A 67 -10.81 5.33 -13.20
C GLY A 67 -10.55 5.27 -14.70
N LYS A 68 -11.06 6.24 -15.49
CA LYS A 68 -11.01 6.21 -16.95
C LYS A 68 -9.84 6.99 -17.51
N ASN A 69 -9.60 8.20 -17.01
CA ASN A 69 -8.57 9.09 -17.53
C ASN A 69 -7.38 9.16 -16.57
N LEU A 70 -6.16 8.89 -17.07
CA LEU A 70 -4.94 9.10 -16.30
C LEU A 70 -4.67 10.60 -16.18
N LEU A 71 -4.62 11.11 -14.94
CA LEU A 71 -4.35 12.51 -14.64
C LEU A 71 -2.87 12.75 -14.34
N TYR A 72 -2.27 11.88 -13.54
CA TYR A 72 -0.88 12.01 -13.09
C TYR A 72 -0.19 10.65 -12.94
N GLU A 73 1.13 10.65 -13.07
CA GLU A 73 1.99 9.52 -12.76
C GLU A 73 3.14 10.00 -11.85
N SER A 74 3.46 9.23 -10.81
CA SER A 74 4.51 9.58 -9.87
C SER A 74 5.19 8.34 -9.30
N ASN A 75 6.50 8.44 -9.06
CA ASN A 75 7.25 7.39 -8.35
C ASN A 75 6.81 7.24 -6.89
N PHE A 76 6.28 8.31 -6.29
CA PHE A 76 5.84 8.35 -4.89
C PHE A 76 4.67 9.31 -4.70
N VAL A 77 3.68 8.90 -3.91
CA VAL A 77 2.63 9.78 -3.39
C VAL A 77 2.29 9.36 -1.96
N ALA A 78 2.09 10.35 -1.10
CA ALA A 78 1.60 10.17 0.25
C ALA A 78 0.09 10.45 0.26
N VAL A 79 -0.73 9.42 0.47
CA VAL A 79 -2.20 9.52 0.41
C VAL A 79 -2.76 9.68 1.82
N ASN A 80 -3.53 10.73 2.08
CA ASN A 80 -4.17 10.91 3.38
C ASN A 80 -5.21 9.81 3.64
N ILE A 81 -5.02 9.01 4.69
CA ILE A 81 -5.89 7.88 5.03
C ILE A 81 -7.30 8.34 5.40
N ALA A 82 -7.44 9.52 6.00
CA ALA A 82 -8.75 10.10 6.31
C ALA A 82 -9.57 10.46 5.06
N SER A 83 -8.93 10.50 3.88
CA SER A 83 -9.57 10.77 2.59
C SER A 83 -9.68 9.53 1.71
N ILE A 84 -9.34 8.34 2.24
CA ILE A 84 -9.50 7.08 1.53
C ILE A 84 -10.93 6.57 1.76
N GLU A 85 -11.67 6.34 0.67
CA GLU A 85 -12.98 5.70 0.72
C GLU A 85 -12.85 4.18 0.85
N TRP A 86 -11.90 3.59 0.12
CA TRP A 86 -11.52 2.18 0.22
C TRP A 86 -10.13 1.93 -0.40
N VAL A 87 -9.49 0.85 0.03
CA VAL A 87 -8.28 0.30 -0.60
C VAL A 87 -8.53 -1.16 -0.92
N LEU A 88 -8.11 -1.59 -2.11
CA LEU A 88 -8.27 -2.95 -2.59
C LEU A 88 -6.91 -3.51 -3.06
N PRO A 89 -6.43 -4.64 -2.51
CA PRO A 89 -5.29 -5.35 -3.07
C PRO A 89 -5.69 -5.99 -4.41
N GLN A 90 -4.94 -5.72 -5.47
CA GLN A 90 -5.24 -6.23 -6.81
C GLN A 90 -5.18 -7.75 -6.90
N SER A 91 -4.37 -8.40 -6.06
CA SER A 91 -4.29 -9.86 -5.96
C SER A 91 -5.60 -10.52 -5.52
N GLU A 92 -6.49 -9.79 -4.84
CA GLU A 92 -7.79 -10.30 -4.35
C GLU A 92 -8.94 -9.97 -5.30
N LEU A 93 -8.69 -9.26 -6.42
CA LEU A 93 -9.68 -9.04 -7.46
C LEU A 93 -10.09 -10.39 -8.05
N LYS A 94 -11.31 -10.82 -7.73
CA LYS A 94 -11.94 -11.92 -8.45
C LYS A 94 -12.29 -11.40 -9.84
N GLY A 95 -11.60 -11.91 -10.86
CA GLY A 95 -11.81 -11.50 -12.24
C GLY A 95 -13.29 -11.58 -12.60
N ASN A 96 -13.91 -10.43 -12.83
CA ASN A 96 -15.15 -10.40 -13.60
C ASN A 96 -14.71 -10.41 -15.07
N LYS A 97 -14.96 -11.51 -15.78
CA LYS A 97 -14.90 -11.55 -17.24
C LYS A 97 -16.00 -10.64 -17.80
N ALA A 98 -15.80 -9.33 -17.72
CA ALA A 98 -16.58 -8.36 -18.48
C ALA A 98 -15.82 -8.10 -19.79
N GLY A 99 -15.91 -9.04 -20.73
CA GLY A 99 -15.28 -8.93 -22.05
C GLY A 99 -14.75 -10.24 -22.60
N GLU A 100 -15.60 -11.24 -22.81
CA GLU A 100 -15.44 -12.18 -23.92
C GLU A 100 -16.60 -11.90 -24.90
N PRO A 101 -16.32 -11.62 -26.18
CA PRO A 101 -17.35 -11.45 -27.20
C PRO A 101 -18.10 -12.76 -27.49
#